data_AF-A0A2S0KF30-F1
#
_entry.id   AF-A0A2S0KF30-F1
#
_cell.length_a   1.000
_cell.length_b   1.000
_cell.length_c   1.000
_cell.angle_alpha   90.00
_cell.angle_beta   90.00
_cell.angle_gamma   90.00
#
_symmetry.space_group_name_H-M   'P 1'
#
loop_
_entity.id
_entity.type
_entity.pdbx_description
1 polymer ?
#
loop_
_entity_poly.entity_id
_entity_poly.type
_entity_poly.pdbx_seq_one_letter_code
_entity_poly.pdbx_strand_id
1 'polypeptide(L)'
;MGDQHYTTLTEAQAAAQAPEGWFVGDGELSAGYRTGSMIKGLDFVNRVVIAAEAVNHHPDVELSYGVVGFTLSTHATGGLTTADVGLAQTIAEIAAARGLTPEPRNTA
;
A
#
# COMPACT_ATOMS: atom_id res chain seq x y z
N MET A 1 -15.72 18.30 1.85
CA MET A 1 -14.99 17.18 1.22
C MET A 1 -15.13 17.40 -0.28
N GLY A 2 -14.05 17.78 -0.96
CA GLY A 2 -14.11 18.07 -2.39
C GLY A 2 -14.30 16.79 -3.21
N ASP A 3 -14.94 16.89 -4.37
CA ASP A 3 -15.07 15.78 -5.32
C ASP A 3 -13.66 15.32 -5.75
N GLN A 4 -13.22 14.20 -5.19
CA GLN A 4 -12.02 13.52 -5.69
C GLN A 4 -12.40 12.82 -6.99
N HIS A 5 -11.85 13.29 -8.10
CA HIS A 5 -12.02 12.64 -9.40
C HIS A 5 -11.05 11.47 -9.50
N TYR A 6 -11.56 10.26 -9.27
CA TYR A 6 -10.77 9.04 -9.40
C TYR A 6 -10.65 8.59 -10.85
N THR A 7 -9.43 8.21 -11.26
CA THR A 7 -9.20 7.51 -12.52
C THR A 7 -9.11 6.02 -12.23
N THR A 8 -10.16 5.27 -12.55
CA THR A 8 -10.24 3.82 -12.35
C THR A 8 -9.27 3.08 -13.26
N LEU A 9 -8.68 2.00 -12.74
CA LEU A 9 -7.77 1.11 -13.44
C LEU A 9 -8.34 -0.30 -13.49
N THR A 10 -8.06 -1.03 -14.57
CA THR A 10 -8.15 -2.49 -14.55
C THR A 10 -7.00 -3.08 -13.74
N GLU A 11 -7.13 -4.32 -13.28
CA GLU A 11 -6.04 -5.02 -12.59
C GLU A 11 -4.77 -5.10 -13.46
N ALA A 12 -4.92 -5.32 -14.78
CA ALA A 12 -3.79 -5.35 -15.69
C ALA A 12 -3.06 -3.99 -15.78
N GLN A 13 -3.82 -2.88 -15.77
CA GLN A 13 -3.24 -1.53 -15.75
C GLN A 13 -2.57 -1.21 -14.41
N ALA A 14 -3.17 -1.61 -13.30
CA ALA A 14 -2.59 -1.44 -11.98
C ALA A 14 -1.32 -2.28 -11.82
N ALA A 15 -1.34 -3.56 -12.21
CA ALA A 15 -0.19 -4.45 -12.15
C ALA A 15 1.00 -3.95 -12.99
N ALA A 16 0.74 -3.33 -14.15
CA ALA A 16 1.79 -2.75 -14.98
C ALA A 16 2.51 -1.55 -14.32
N GLN A 17 1.91 -0.94 -13.29
CA GLN A 17 2.41 0.25 -12.60
C GLN A 17 2.74 -0.01 -11.12
N ALA A 18 2.41 -1.20 -10.63
CA ALA A 18 2.62 -1.58 -9.24
C ALA A 18 4.12 -1.73 -8.95
N PRO A 19 4.59 -1.32 -7.76
CA PRO A 19 5.95 -1.55 -7.35
C PRO A 19 6.25 -3.06 -7.23
N GLU A 20 7.51 -3.43 -7.39
CA GLU A 20 7.96 -4.82 -7.26
C GLU A 20 7.50 -5.43 -5.92
N GLY A 21 7.05 -6.68 -5.94
CA GLY A 21 6.59 -7.42 -4.76
C GLY A 21 5.17 -7.10 -4.30
N TRP A 22 4.46 -6.17 -4.95
CA TRP A 22 3.04 -5.96 -4.72
C TRP A 22 2.20 -6.94 -5.55
N PHE A 23 1.19 -7.51 -4.91
CA PHE A 23 0.17 -8.33 -5.55
C PHE A 23 -0.99 -7.45 -5.99
N VAL A 24 -1.54 -7.74 -7.17
CA VAL A 24 -2.76 -7.11 -7.69
C VAL A 24 -3.77 -8.22 -7.99
N GLY A 25 -4.95 -8.12 -7.38
CA GLY A 25 -6.02 -9.09 -7.56
C GLY A 25 -7.21 -8.76 -6.67
N ASP A 26 -8.38 -9.31 -7.02
CA ASP A 26 -9.65 -9.09 -6.33
C ASP A 26 -10.01 -7.59 -6.18
N GLY A 27 -9.55 -6.76 -7.12
CA GLY A 27 -9.76 -5.31 -7.09
C GLY A 27 -8.91 -4.54 -6.07
N GLU A 28 -7.82 -5.13 -5.57
CA GLU A 28 -6.94 -4.54 -4.55
C GLU A 28 -5.45 -4.64 -4.93
N LEU A 29 -4.63 -3.75 -4.36
CA LEU A 29 -3.18 -3.90 -4.28
C LEU A 29 -2.78 -4.27 -2.86
N SER A 30 -1.88 -5.24 -2.71
CA SER A 30 -1.36 -5.60 -1.37
C SER A 30 0.13 -5.94 -1.35
N ALA A 31 0.78 -5.65 -0.23
CA ALA A 31 2.16 -6.04 0.04
C ALA A 31 2.42 -6.23 1.53
N GLY A 32 3.35 -7.13 1.87
CA GLY A 32 3.88 -7.32 3.21
C GLY A 32 5.34 -6.88 3.32
N TYR A 33 5.78 -6.45 4.49
CA TYR A 33 7.16 -6.03 4.76
C TYR A 33 7.63 -6.58 6.10
N ARG A 34 8.71 -7.36 6.10
CA ARG A 34 9.33 -7.86 7.33
C ARG A 34 10.18 -6.78 7.98
N THR A 35 9.71 -6.28 9.11
CA THR A 35 10.40 -5.25 9.90
C THR A 35 11.25 -5.83 11.03
N GLY A 36 10.99 -7.09 11.42
CA GLY A 36 11.72 -7.82 12.45
C GLY A 36 11.56 -7.28 13.88
N SER A 37 10.74 -6.22 14.07
CA SER A 37 10.50 -5.60 15.36
C SER A 37 9.20 -4.80 15.33
N MET A 38 8.42 -4.86 16.42
CA MET A 38 7.21 -4.05 16.59
C MET A 38 7.49 -2.54 16.48
N ILE A 39 8.60 -2.07 17.07
CA ILE A 39 8.95 -0.63 17.04
C ILE A 39 9.33 -0.18 15.63
N LYS A 40 10.07 -1.00 14.88
CA LYS A 40 10.38 -0.71 13.47
C LYS A 40 9.13 -0.75 12.60
N GLY A 41 8.22 -1.70 12.87
CA GLY A 41 6.90 -1.76 12.23
C GLY A 41 6.10 -0.49 12.46
N LEU A 42 6.03 -0.01 13.70
CA LEU A 42 5.31 1.21 14.04
C LEU A 42 5.94 2.46 13.41
N ASP A 43 7.28 2.62 13.39
CA ASP A 43 7.93 3.74 12.67
C ASP A 43 7.58 3.72 11.18
N PHE A 44 7.59 2.54 10.56
CA PHE A 44 7.24 2.40 9.16
C PHE A 44 5.78 2.80 8.90
N VAL A 45 4.84 2.28 9.69
CA VAL A 45 3.40 2.62 9.60
C VAL A 45 3.18 4.11 9.78
N ASN A 46 3.76 4.74 10.80
CA ASN A 46 3.58 6.17 11.08
C ASN A 46 3.91 7.04 9.86
N ARG A 47 4.95 6.68 9.11
CA ARG A 47 5.40 7.45 7.95
C ARG A 47 4.52 7.22 6.74
N VAL A 48 4.04 6.00 6.55
CA VAL A 48 3.03 5.69 5.54
C VAL A 48 1.75 6.47 5.82
N VAL A 49 1.29 6.52 7.07
CA VAL A 49 0.09 7.28 7.46
C VAL A 49 0.28 8.78 7.19
N ILE A 50 1.44 9.36 7.50
CA ILE A 50 1.72 10.78 7.17
C ILE A 50 1.63 11.03 5.65
N ALA A 51 2.17 10.12 4.83
CA ALA A 51 2.11 10.24 3.38
C ALA A 51 0.66 10.07 2.85
N ALA A 52 -0.07 9.10 3.40
CA ALA A 52 -1.48 8.82 3.09
C ALA A 52 -2.38 10.04 3.36
N GLU A 53 -2.23 10.67 4.54
CA GLU A 53 -2.95 11.89 4.90
C GLU A 53 -2.65 13.06 3.95
N ALA A 54 -1.40 13.21 3.51
CA ALA A 54 -0.99 14.28 2.59
C ALA A 54 -1.67 14.18 1.21
N VAL A 55 -2.03 12.96 0.78
CA VAL A 55 -2.75 12.71 -0.47
C VAL A 55 -4.24 12.42 -0.27
N ASN A 56 -4.72 12.41 0.99
CA ASN A 56 -6.08 12.06 1.37
C ASN A 56 -6.55 10.73 0.75
N HIS A 57 -5.67 9.72 0.82
CA HIS A 57 -5.93 8.35 0.39
C HIS A 57 -5.26 7.41 1.38
N HIS A 58 -5.99 6.45 1.93
CA HIS A 58 -5.53 5.68 3.10
C HIS A 58 -5.43 4.19 2.77
N PRO A 59 -4.37 3.50 3.23
CA PRO A 59 -4.32 2.05 3.18
C PRO A 59 -5.05 1.44 4.37
N ASP A 60 -5.52 0.21 4.20
CA ASP A 60 -5.71 -0.70 5.32
C ASP A 60 -4.34 -1.21 5.79
N VAL A 61 -4.12 -1.17 7.11
CA VAL A 61 -2.83 -1.51 7.71
C VAL A 61 -2.98 -2.67 8.69
N GLU A 62 -2.16 -3.70 8.51
CA GLU A 62 -1.97 -4.76 9.48
C GLU A 62 -0.57 -4.67 10.08
N LEU A 63 -0.49 -4.44 11.40
CA LEU A 63 0.76 -4.41 12.15
C LEU A 63 0.83 -5.63 13.08
N SER A 64 1.70 -6.58 12.74
CA SER A 64 1.99 -7.77 13.54
C SER A 64 3.44 -7.75 14.04
N TYR A 65 3.81 -8.68 14.92
CA TYR A 65 5.19 -8.75 15.41
C TYR A 65 6.18 -9.02 14.26
N GLY A 66 6.94 -7.99 13.89
CA GLY A 66 7.98 -8.06 12.88
C GLY A 66 7.49 -8.06 11.43
N VAL A 67 6.20 -7.82 11.17
CA VAL A 67 5.63 -7.73 9.82
C VAL A 67 4.61 -6.59 9.77
N VAL A 68 4.64 -5.82 8.68
CA VAL A 68 3.62 -4.82 8.35
C VAL A 68 3.02 -5.19 6.99
N GLY A 69 1.70 -5.27 6.90
CA GLY A 69 0.99 -5.47 5.65
C GLY A 69 0.13 -4.26 5.30
N PHE A 70 0.02 -3.99 3.99
CA PHE A 70 -0.84 -2.96 3.44
C PHE A 70 -1.77 -3.55 2.40
N THR A 71 -3.00 -3.05 2.38
CA THR A 71 -3.99 -3.25 1.32
C THR A 71 -4.51 -1.90 0.87
N LEU A 72 -4.67 -1.73 -0.45
CA LEU A 72 -5.09 -0.49 -1.09
C LEU A 72 -6.21 -0.77 -2.09
N SER A 73 -7.30 -0.04 -1.92
CA SER A 73 -8.37 0.09 -2.90
C SER A 73 -9.09 1.42 -2.70
N THR A 74 -9.75 1.91 -3.74
CA THR A 74 -10.58 3.10 -3.63
C THR A 74 -12.03 2.69 -3.37
N HIS A 75 -12.46 2.74 -2.11
CA HIS A 75 -13.83 2.37 -1.72
C HIS A 75 -14.93 3.11 -2.50
N ALA A 76 -14.70 4.39 -2.82
CA ALA A 76 -15.67 5.20 -3.55
C ALA A 76 -15.97 4.68 -4.96
N THR A 77 -15.00 4.01 -5.60
CA THR A 77 -15.16 3.39 -6.92
C THR A 77 -15.37 1.89 -6.86
N GLY A 78 -15.27 1.28 -5.67
CA GLY A 78 -15.35 -0.18 -5.48
C GLY A 78 -14.22 -0.94 -6.18
N GLY A 79 -13.03 -0.35 -6.33
CA GLY A 79 -11.92 -0.97 -7.05
C GLY A 79 -10.69 -0.07 -7.16
N LEU A 80 -9.78 -0.46 -8.06
CA LEU A 80 -8.47 0.16 -8.23
C LEU A 80 -8.52 1.49 -8.97
N THR A 81 -7.72 2.44 -8.51
CA THR A 81 -7.50 3.73 -9.16
C THR A 81 -6.03 4.11 -9.21
N THR A 82 -5.71 5.19 -9.91
CA THR A 82 -4.37 5.78 -9.90
C THR A 82 -3.91 6.20 -8.49
N ALA A 83 -4.83 6.49 -7.56
CA ALA A 83 -4.49 6.85 -6.18
C ALA A 83 -3.91 5.64 -5.42
N ASP A 84 -4.48 4.45 -5.64
CA ASP A 84 -3.98 3.19 -5.04
C ASP A 84 -2.55 2.89 -5.49
N VAL A 85 -2.31 2.95 -6.80
CA VAL A 85 -0.97 2.74 -7.37
C VAL A 85 0.02 3.80 -6.86
N GLY A 86 -0.37 5.07 -6.82
CA GLY A 86 0.51 6.15 -6.36
C GLY A 86 0.90 6.01 -4.88
N LEU A 87 -0.05 5.59 -4.03
CA LEU A 87 0.25 5.33 -2.62
C LEU A 87 1.10 4.06 -2.45
N ALA A 88 0.86 3.01 -3.24
CA ALA A 88 1.71 1.81 -3.24
C ALA A 88 3.17 2.13 -3.58
N GLN A 89 3.41 2.99 -4.59
CA GLN A 89 4.74 3.48 -4.96
C GLN A 89 5.40 4.26 -3.83
N THR A 90 4.66 5.17 -3.20
CA THR A 90 5.14 5.94 -2.04
C THR A 90 5.52 5.01 -0.87
N ILE A 91 4.72 3.98 -0.59
CA ILE A 91 5.02 2.99 0.44
C ILE A 91 6.31 2.22 0.10
N ALA A 92 6.49 1.83 -1.16
CA ALA A 92 7.69 1.14 -1.62
C ALA A 92 8.96 2.01 -1.46
N GLU A 93 8.87 3.31 -1.76
CA GLU A 93 9.96 4.27 -1.53
C GLU A 93 10.31 4.41 -0.04
N ILE A 94 9.28 4.53 0.82
CA ILE A 94 9.45 4.57 2.27
C ILE A 94 10.09 3.26 2.76
N ALA A 95 9.69 2.10 2.24
CA ALA A 95 10.27 0.81 2.59
C ALA A 95 11.75 0.74 2.18
N ALA A 96 12.07 1.09 0.93
CA ALA A 96 13.43 1.08 0.40
C ALA A 96 14.38 1.97 1.21
N ALA A 97 13.94 3.19 1.59
CA ALA A 97 14.72 4.09 2.44
C ALA A 97 15.01 3.54 3.85
N ARG A 98 14.31 2.48 4.27
CA ARG A 98 14.50 1.77 5.55
C ARG A 98 15.20 0.43 5.39
N GLY A 99 15.60 0.06 4.17
CA GLY A 99 16.17 -1.26 3.88
C GLY A 99 15.16 -2.38 4.07
N LEU A 100 13.87 -2.10 3.92
CA LEU A 100 12.80 -3.09 3.95
C LEU A 100 12.50 -3.52 2.52
N THR A 101 12.40 -4.83 2.30
CA THR A 101 11.95 -5.39 1.02
C THR A 101 10.55 -5.95 1.16
N PRO A 102 9.72 -5.85 0.11
CA PRO A 102 8.42 -6.50 0.10
C PRO A 102 8.60 -8.02 0.14
N GLU A 103 7.79 -8.68 0.96
CA GLU A 103 7.65 -10.13 1.01
C GLU A 103 6.24 -10.50 0.55
N PRO A 104 6.08 -11.57 -0.25
CA PRO A 104 4.77 -12.08 -0.60
C PRO A 104 3.96 -12.35 0.65
N ARG A 105 2.77 -11.73 0.74
CA ARG A 105 1.80 -12.06 1.79
C ARG A 105 1.28 -13.45 1.46
N ASN A 106 1.73 -14.47 2.19
CA ASN A 106 1.09 -15.78 2.14
C ASN A 106 -0.25 -15.62 2.85
N THR A 107 -1.31 -15.32 2.11
CA THR A 107 -2.68 -15.38 2.63
C THR A 107 -2.96 -16.84 2.94
N ALA A 108 -2.99 -17.17 4.23
CA ALA A 108 -3.52 -18.45 4.71
C ALA A 108 -5.04 -18.50 4.53
#